data_AF-A0A929K5Z8-F1
#
_entry.id   AF-A0A929K5Z8-F1
#
_cell.length_a   1.000
_cell.length_b   1.000
_cell.length_c   1.000
_cell.angle_alpha   90.00
_cell.angle_beta   90.00
_cell.angle_gamma   90.00
#
_symmetry.space_group_name_H-M   'P 1'
#
loop_
_entity.id
_entity.type
_entity.pdbx_description
1 polymer ?
#
loop_
_entity_poly.entity_id
_entity_poly.type
_entity_poly.pdbx_seq_one_letter_code
_entity_poly.pdbx_strand_id
1 'polypeptide(L)'
;GKPKPDTSLRDYEKVPLNDDVDEYFDREVKPHVADAWMDRSKDKVGYELNFTKYFYEYKPLRALEEIKADILALEDETEGLLKGIMRDA
;
A
#
# COMPACT_ATOMS: atom_id res chain seq x y z
N GLY A 1 -13.02 -4.02 39.09
CA GLY A 1 -11.87 -3.21 38.64
C GLY A 1 -12.25 -2.46 37.39
N LYS A 2 -11.49 -1.43 36.97
CA LYS A 2 -11.70 -0.78 35.67
C LYS A 2 -11.15 -1.69 34.56
N PRO A 3 -11.91 -1.96 33.48
CA PRO A 3 -11.41 -2.73 32.35
C PRO A 3 -10.22 -2.01 31.72
N LYS A 4 -9.19 -2.77 31.33
CA LYS A 4 -7.99 -2.26 30.66
C LYS A 4 -8.16 -2.48 29.15
N PRO A 5 -7.92 -1.47 28.30
CA PRO A 5 -8.04 -1.64 26.86
C PRO A 5 -6.96 -2.57 26.31
N ASP A 6 -7.36 -3.46 25.40
CA ASP A 6 -6.46 -4.33 24.65
C ASP A 6 -6.04 -3.65 23.34
N THR A 7 -4.75 -3.38 23.20
CA THR A 7 -4.19 -2.71 22.02
C THR A 7 -4.28 -3.55 20.75
N SER A 8 -4.40 -4.88 20.85
CA SER A 8 -4.50 -5.77 19.70
C SER A 8 -5.87 -5.72 19.02
N LEU A 9 -6.90 -5.22 19.73
CA LEU A 9 -8.27 -5.08 19.23
C LEU A 9 -8.59 -3.66 18.74
N ARG A 10 -7.59 -2.79 18.60
CA ARG A 10 -7.79 -1.41 18.15
C ARG A 10 -8.11 -1.38 16.66
N ASP A 11 -9.15 -0.64 16.30
CA ASP A 11 -9.53 -0.37 14.92
C ASP A 11 -9.73 1.14 14.66
N TYR A 12 -9.92 1.52 13.41
CA TYR A 12 -10.16 2.90 12.94
C TYR A 12 -11.29 2.95 11.92
N GLU A 13 -12.21 3.88 12.12
CA GLU A 13 -13.30 4.17 11.18
C GLU A 13 -12.97 5.36 10.27
N LYS A 14 -13.41 5.31 9.02
CA LYS A 14 -13.37 6.44 8.08
C LYS A 14 -14.74 7.11 8.05
N VAL A 15 -14.89 8.20 8.79
CA VAL A 15 -16.14 8.99 8.83
C VAL A 15 -16.12 10.07 7.75
N PRO A 16 -17.19 10.24 6.95
CA PRO A 16 -17.31 11.37 6.04
C PRO A 16 -17.17 12.70 6.77
N LEU A 17 -16.48 13.68 6.16
CA LEU A 17 -16.17 14.96 6.83
C LEU A 17 -17.41 15.75 7.25
N ASN A 18 -18.53 15.58 6.55
CA ASN A 18 -19.78 16.29 6.81
C ASN A 18 -20.70 15.55 7.79
N ASP A 19 -20.33 14.35 8.23
CA ASP A 19 -21.11 13.56 9.19
C ASP A 19 -20.62 13.86 10.61
N ASP A 20 -21.56 13.85 11.56
CA ASP A 20 -21.20 13.90 12.98
C ASP A 20 -20.59 12.57 13.43
N VAL A 21 -19.42 12.63 14.07
CA VAL A 21 -18.65 11.45 14.47
C VAL A 21 -19.36 10.65 15.54
N ASP A 22 -20.04 11.31 16.49
CA ASP A 22 -20.72 10.62 17.58
C ASP A 22 -22.01 9.94 17.08
N GLU A 23 -22.77 10.58 16.20
CA GLU A 23 -23.91 9.95 15.53
C GLU A 23 -23.49 8.76 14.65
N TYR A 24 -22.40 8.89 13.90
CA TYR A 24 -21.85 7.78 13.11
C TYR A 24 -21.46 6.60 14.02
N PHE A 25 -20.76 6.87 15.13
CA PHE A 25 -20.33 5.83 16.06
C PHE A 25 -21.51 5.06 16.68
N ASP A 26 -22.58 5.78 17.06
CA ASP A 26 -23.79 5.19 17.61
C ASP A 26 -24.57 4.37 16.59
N ARG A 27 -24.54 4.77 15.31
CA ARG A 27 -25.25 4.09 14.22
C ARG A 27 -24.49 2.88 13.68
N GLU A 28 -23.18 3.01 13.47
CA GLU A 28 -22.38 2.05 12.72
C GLU A 28 -21.48 1.17 13.61
N VAL A 29 -21.06 1.64 14.80
CA VAL A 29 -20.08 0.91 15.64
C VAL A 29 -20.75 0.23 16.83
N LYS A 30 -21.43 1.00 17.68
CA LYS A 30 -22.05 0.47 18.92
C LYS A 30 -22.99 -0.73 18.72
N PRO A 31 -23.78 -0.83 17.64
CA PRO A 31 -24.66 -1.98 17.43
C PRO A 31 -23.89 -3.29 17.20
N HIS A 32 -22.65 -3.21 16.74
CA HIS A 32 -21.80 -4.38 16.46
C HIS A 32 -20.83 -4.68 17.61
N VAL A 33 -20.34 -3.65 18.30
CA VAL A 33 -19.40 -3.77 19.41
C VAL A 33 -19.86 -2.88 20.56
N ALA A 34 -20.68 -3.43 21.45
CA ALA A 34 -21.36 -2.67 22.51
C ALA A 34 -20.41 -2.05 23.55
N ASP A 35 -19.23 -2.64 23.76
CA ASP A 35 -18.19 -2.16 24.68
C ASP A 35 -17.14 -1.27 24.00
N ALA A 36 -17.32 -0.96 22.71
CA ALA A 36 -16.46 -0.03 21.99
C ALA A 36 -16.52 1.38 22.59
N TRP A 37 -15.39 2.06 22.51
CA TRP A 37 -15.25 3.45 22.92
C TRP A 37 -14.23 4.15 22.00
N MET A 38 -14.39 5.45 21.82
CA MET A 38 -13.52 6.24 20.96
C MET A 38 -12.42 6.94 21.77
N ASP A 39 -11.16 6.79 21.36
CA ASP A 39 -10.05 7.61 21.84
C ASP A 39 -9.94 8.88 20.97
N ARG A 40 -10.65 9.95 21.35
CA ARG A 40 -10.70 11.22 20.60
C ARG A 40 -9.33 11.89 20.44
N SER A 41 -8.31 11.49 21.22
CA SER A 41 -6.93 11.98 21.04
C SER A 41 -6.26 11.47 19.75
N LYS A 42 -6.87 10.48 19.10
CA LYS A 42 -6.38 9.85 17.86
C LYS A 42 -7.14 10.30 16.62
N ASP A 43 -8.14 11.16 16.78
CA ASP A 43 -8.91 11.71 15.66
C ASP A 43 -7.99 12.49 14.72
N LYS A 44 -8.18 12.27 13.42
CA LYS A 44 -7.45 12.97 12.36
C LYS A 44 -8.43 13.43 11.30
N VAL A 45 -8.39 14.72 10.99
CA VAL A 45 -9.11 15.32 9.87
C VAL A 45 -8.18 15.39 8.67
N GLY A 46 -8.61 14.82 7.54
CA GLY A 46 -7.81 14.81 6.33
C GLY A 46 -8.58 14.29 5.13
N TYR A 47 -7.91 14.28 3.98
CA TYR A 47 -8.46 13.77 2.73
C TYR A 47 -7.53 12.71 2.17
N GLU A 48 -8.11 11.69 1.54
CA GLU A 48 -7.34 10.68 0.83
C GLU A 48 -7.08 11.15 -0.61
N LEU A 49 -5.81 11.33 -0.97
CA LEU A 49 -5.40 11.64 -2.33
C LEU A 49 -4.91 10.37 -3.00
N ASN A 50 -5.69 9.83 -3.94
CA ASN A 50 -5.27 8.66 -4.70
C ASN A 50 -4.22 9.09 -5.75
N PHE A 51 -2.94 8.82 -5.45
CA PHE A 51 -1.85 9.24 -6.31
C PHE A 51 -1.92 8.63 -7.72
N THR A 52 -2.25 7.34 -7.82
CA THR A 52 -2.41 6.66 -9.10
C THR A 52 -3.57 7.23 -9.91
N LYS A 53 -4.63 7.72 -9.28
CA LYS A 53 -5.75 8.33 -10.02
C LYS A 53 -5.37 9.69 -10.62
N TYR A 54 -4.67 10.53 -9.86
CA TYR A 54 -4.45 11.93 -10.23
C TYR A 54 -3.09 12.22 -10.85
N PHE A 55 -2.08 11.41 -10.54
CA PHE A 55 -0.69 11.61 -10.96
C PHE A 55 -0.15 10.43 -11.76
N TYR A 56 -1.02 9.56 -12.28
CA TYR A 56 -0.56 8.50 -13.17
C TYR A 56 -0.09 9.08 -14.49
N GLU A 57 1.20 8.93 -14.71
CA GLU A 57 1.85 9.14 -15.98
C GLU A 57 1.94 7.80 -16.71
N TYR A 58 1.28 7.70 -17.87
CA TYR A 58 1.36 6.52 -18.69
C TYR A 58 2.80 6.31 -19.16
N LYS A 59 3.37 5.16 -18.80
CA LYS A 59 4.64 4.70 -19.34
C LYS A 59 4.36 3.70 -20.45
N PRO A 60 4.66 4.05 -21.72
CA PRO A 60 4.52 3.09 -22.81
C PRO A 60 5.43 1.89 -22.56
N LEU A 61 5.02 0.75 -23.11
CA LEU A 61 5.87 -0.43 -23.14
C LEU A 61 7.10 -0.14 -24.02
N ARG A 62 8.22 -0.76 -23.66
CA ARG A 62 9.44 -0.72 -24.47
C ARG A 62 9.17 -1.31 -25.85
N ALA A 63 9.87 -0.82 -26.87
CA ALA A 63 9.74 -1.35 -28.21
C ALA A 63 10.25 -2.80 -28.27
N LEU A 64 9.64 -3.65 -29.10
CA LEU A 64 10.06 -5.04 -29.25
C LEU A 64 11.53 -5.16 -29.67
N GLU A 65 11.99 -4.25 -30.55
CA GLU A 65 13.38 -4.23 -31.00
C GLU A 65 14.37 -3.88 -29.89
N GLU A 66 13.99 -3.01 -28.95
CA GLU A 66 14.79 -2.69 -27.77
C GLU A 66 14.91 -3.92 -26.86
N ILE A 67 13.79 -4.62 -26.62
CA ILE A 67 13.76 -5.86 -25.84
C ILE A 67 14.67 -6.92 -26.50
N LYS A 68 14.61 -7.06 -27.83
CA LYS A 68 15.43 -8.02 -28.56
C LYS A 68 16.92 -7.67 -28.49
N ALA A 69 17.27 -6.39 -28.62
CA ALA A 69 18.64 -5.93 -28.51
C ALA A 69 19.22 -6.22 -27.10
N ASP A 70 18.45 -5.94 -26.05
CA ASP A 70 18.85 -6.25 -24.67
C ASP A 70 19.09 -7.74 -24.46
N ILE A 71 18.19 -8.60 -24.98
CA ILE A 71 18.35 -10.06 -24.86
C ILE A 71 19.64 -10.52 -25.53
N LEU A 72 19.92 -10.07 -26.76
CA LEU A 72 21.14 -10.45 -27.48
C LEU A 72 22.41 -9.95 -26.78
N ALA A 73 22.38 -8.74 -26.21
CA ALA A 73 23.51 -8.20 -25.46
C ALA A 73 23.78 -9.02 -24.18
N LEU A 74 22.72 -9.42 -23.46
CA LEU A 74 22.84 -10.30 -22.30
C LEU A 74 23.36 -11.69 -22.66
N GLU A 75 22.95 -12.25 -23.81
CA GLU A 75 23.47 -13.53 -24.31
C GLU A 75 24.99 -13.45 -24.57
N ASP A 76 25.46 -12.40 -25.25
CA ASP A 76 26.89 -12.21 -25.53
C ASP A 76 27.73 -12.00 -24.25
N GLU A 77 27.22 -11.20 -23.30
CA GLU A 77 27.84 -11.02 -21.98
C GLU A 77 27.95 -12.37 -21.26
N THR A 78 26.89 -13.17 -21.26
CA THR A 78 26.86 -14.47 -20.59
C THR A 78 27.83 -15.46 -21.22
N GLU A 79 27.91 -15.51 -22.56
CA GLU A 79 28.91 -16.30 -23.26
C GLU A 79 30.34 -15.87 -22.92
N GLY A 80 30.59 -14.57 -22.84
CA GLY A 80 31.88 -14.01 -22.47
C GLY A 80 32.30 -14.44 -21.06
N LEU A 81 31.38 -14.36 -20.10
CA LEU A 81 31.60 -14.79 -18.71
C LEU A 81 31.89 -16.30 -18.63
N LEU A 82 31.12 -17.12 -19.34
CA LEU A 82 31.34 -18.58 -19.39
C LEU A 82 32.69 -18.93 -19.99
N LYS A 83 33.09 -18.27 -21.08
CA LYS A 83 34.43 -18.45 -21.68
C LYS A 83 35.54 -18.06 -20.72
N GLY A 84 35.35 -17.01 -19.93
CA GLY A 84 36.28 -16.62 -18.86
C GLY A 84 36.48 -17.73 -17.83
N ILE A 85 35.39 -18.25 -17.28
CA ILE A 85 35.42 -19.34 -16.29
C ILE A 85 36.08 -20.60 -16.88
N MET A 86 35.78 -20.96 -18.12
CA MET A 86 36.38 -22.12 -18.79
C MET A 86 37.87 -21.95 -19.11
N ARG A 87 38.37 -20.71 -19.13
CA ARG A 87 39.78 -20.40 -19.39
C ARG A 87 40.62 -20.36 -18.11
N ASP A 88 39.95 -20.13 -16.98
CA ASP A 88 40.53 -20.07 -15.63
C ASP A 88 40.45 -21.42 -14.88
N ALA A 89 39.82 -22.44 -15.48
CA ALA A 89 39.70 -23.83 -15.00
C ALA A 89 40.69 -24.77 -15.70
#